data_AF-A0A951HZJ4-F1
#
_entry.id   AF-A0A951HZJ4-F1
#
_cell.length_a   1.000
_cell.length_b   1.000
_cell.length_c   1.000
_cell.angle_alpha   90.00
_cell.angle_beta   90.00
_cell.angle_gamma   90.00
#
_symmetry.space_group_name_H-M   'P 1'
#
loop_
_entity.id
_entity.type
_entity.pdbx_description
1 polymer ?
#
loop_
_entity_poly.entity_id
_entity_poly.type
_entity_poly.pdbx_seq_one_letter_code
_entity_poly.pdbx_strand_id
1 'polypeptide(L)'
;MSTRTRKLTHILIAALLIWSAAICTAAQNKAKKKKKSAPAPATVLAEPATKAPAQSVAPPPVKQNSREAADDSTQNEPAPKPSATDEKQAVSASAPSKPASQAATPRFSYEFTQPDFLISRLFIEHDENGRGEITFERKNSDPISDPLDLSPATVARLKTLWSALHFLDSQQSYQSEKQYPHLGTNRLRMKEGTRDRVAEFNWTSDKGAFALITEYKHIANQAIFIFDITLARENQPLEAPKLMDQVDDYLRRNEIADPQQLLPLMRELSTDERLPLIARNHAARLVKRMEK
;
A
#
# COMPACT_ATOMS: atom_id res chain seq x y z
N MET A 1 19.86 -6.46 54.58
CA MET A 1 20.35 -7.28 53.45
C MET A 1 19.15 -7.47 52.52
N SER A 2 19.11 -7.18 51.21
CA SER A 2 20.09 -6.83 50.19
C SER A 2 19.36 -6.08 49.05
N THR A 3 19.54 -4.77 48.92
CA THR A 3 19.07 -3.96 47.76
C THR A 3 20.20 -3.19 47.09
N ARG A 4 21.45 -3.39 47.51
CA ARG A 4 22.63 -2.66 47.02
C ARG A 4 23.36 -3.33 45.84
N THR A 5 23.06 -4.57 45.49
CA THR A 5 23.81 -5.33 44.47
C THR A 5 23.28 -5.20 43.04
N ARG A 6 22.10 -4.62 42.79
CA ARG A 6 21.55 -4.46 41.42
C ARG A 6 21.96 -3.19 40.68
N LYS A 7 22.56 -2.21 41.36
CA LYS A 7 22.95 -0.94 40.73
C LYS A 7 24.37 -0.93 40.14
N LEU A 8 25.22 -1.91 40.47
CA LEU A 8 26.59 -1.99 39.92
C LEU A 8 26.66 -2.71 38.55
N THR A 9 25.72 -3.57 38.21
CA THR A 9 25.72 -4.30 36.93
C THR A 9 25.31 -3.43 35.73
N HIS A 10 24.54 -2.37 35.95
CA HIS A 10 24.11 -1.48 34.86
C HIS A 10 25.13 -0.42 34.46
N ILE A 11 26.12 -0.11 35.31
CA ILE A 11 27.18 0.86 34.99
C ILE A 11 28.27 0.21 34.12
N LEU A 12 28.47 -1.11 34.22
CA LEU A 12 29.50 -1.84 33.46
C LEU A 12 29.09 -2.16 32.01
N ILE A 13 27.79 -2.19 31.69
CA ILE A 13 27.30 -2.44 30.31
C ILE A 13 27.29 -1.15 29.47
N ALA A 14 27.12 0.02 30.09
CA ALA A 14 27.12 1.30 29.39
C ALA A 14 28.54 1.73 28.92
N ALA A 15 29.60 1.25 29.55
CA ALA A 15 30.98 1.57 29.17
C ALA A 15 31.53 0.72 28.01
N LEU A 16 30.86 -0.40 27.65
CA LEU A 16 31.31 -1.28 26.56
C LEU A 16 30.70 -0.91 25.19
N LEU A 17 29.74 0.02 25.14
CA LEU A 17 29.07 0.46 23.90
C LEU A 17 29.65 1.74 23.27
N ILE A 18 30.70 2.32 23.86
CA ILE A 18 31.34 3.56 23.37
C ILE A 18 32.64 3.25 22.58
N TRP A 19 33.01 1.98 22.40
CA TRP A 19 34.28 1.57 21.76
C TRP A 19 34.15 0.83 20.41
N SER A 20 33.01 0.89 19.74
CA SER A 20 32.79 0.23 18.44
C SER A 20 32.51 1.19 17.26
N ALA A 21 32.64 2.50 17.46
CA ALA A 21 32.37 3.52 16.43
C ALA A 21 33.64 4.14 15.80
N ALA A 22 34.74 3.39 15.71
CA ALA A 22 35.98 3.89 15.09
C ALA A 22 36.83 2.76 14.49
N ILE A 23 36.35 2.03 13.49
CA ILE A 23 37.14 1.38 12.41
C ILE A 23 36.11 1.01 11.32
N CYS A 24 36.10 1.77 10.22
CA CYS A 24 35.77 1.33 8.83
C CYS A 24 35.46 2.53 7.92
N THR A 25 36.38 3.48 7.79
CA THR A 25 36.28 4.55 6.79
C THR A 25 37.62 4.81 6.12
N ALA A 26 38.17 3.80 5.42
CA ALA A 26 39.35 3.99 4.57
C ALA A 26 39.58 2.83 3.58
N ALA A 27 38.67 2.55 2.63
CA ALA A 27 38.96 1.49 1.65
C ALA A 27 38.17 1.49 0.32
N GLN A 28 37.68 2.60 -0.26
CA GLN A 28 37.00 2.52 -1.58
C GLN A 28 37.27 3.63 -2.60
N ASN A 29 38.38 4.38 -2.52
CA ASN A 29 38.66 5.48 -3.46
C ASN A 29 39.92 5.32 -4.34
N LYS A 30 40.30 4.08 -4.69
CA LYS A 30 41.41 3.80 -5.62
C LYS A 30 41.06 2.77 -6.69
N ALA A 31 40.09 3.08 -7.55
CA ALA A 31 39.91 2.32 -8.80
C ALA A 31 39.15 3.14 -9.85
N LYS A 32 39.76 4.22 -10.38
CA LYS A 32 39.31 4.89 -11.62
C LYS A 32 40.37 5.88 -12.14
N LYS A 33 41.55 5.37 -12.51
CA LYS A 33 42.52 6.08 -13.37
C LYS A 33 43.29 5.07 -14.20
N LYS A 34 42.91 4.92 -15.48
CA LYS A 34 43.76 4.68 -16.68
C LYS A 34 42.96 3.94 -17.76
N LYS A 35 42.54 4.66 -18.80
CA LYS A 35 43.10 4.54 -20.16
C LYS A 35 42.35 5.47 -21.11
N LYS A 36 43.11 6.36 -21.74
CA LYS A 36 42.73 7.22 -22.86
C LYS A 36 43.83 7.05 -23.89
N SER A 37 43.50 6.59 -25.10
CA SER A 37 44.20 6.91 -26.35
C SER A 37 43.51 6.21 -27.53
N ALA A 38 43.00 7.02 -28.45
CA ALA A 38 42.52 6.66 -29.79
C ALA A 38 43.70 6.39 -30.77
N PRO A 39 43.50 6.09 -32.07
CA PRO A 39 43.03 7.08 -33.05
C PRO A 39 42.01 6.59 -34.12
N ALA A 40 41.39 7.56 -34.82
CA ALA A 40 40.52 7.44 -36.00
C ALA A 40 41.32 7.27 -37.32
N PRO A 41 40.68 7.03 -38.49
CA PRO A 41 40.11 8.12 -39.36
C PRO A 41 38.82 7.66 -40.13
N ALA A 42 38.06 8.40 -40.95
CA ALA A 42 37.70 9.80 -41.25
C ALA A 42 36.58 9.76 -42.35
N THR A 43 35.96 10.92 -42.67
CA THR A 43 35.16 11.25 -43.90
C THR A 43 33.62 11.22 -43.73
N VAL A 44 32.76 12.18 -44.15
CA VAL A 44 32.68 13.67 -44.35
C VAL A 44 31.29 13.94 -45.03
N LEU A 45 30.77 15.19 -44.90
CA LEU A 45 29.59 15.86 -45.54
C LEU A 45 28.20 15.62 -44.89
N ALA A 46 27.30 16.60 -44.72
CA ALA A 46 27.27 18.05 -44.93
C ALA A 46 26.02 18.65 -44.23
N GLU A 47 26.08 19.93 -43.88
CA GLU A 47 24.98 20.81 -43.42
C GLU A 47 24.49 21.67 -44.63
N PRO A 48 23.33 22.37 -44.59
CA PRO A 48 23.30 23.69 -43.93
C PRO A 48 21.98 24.18 -43.30
N ALA A 49 22.16 24.92 -42.19
CA ALA A 49 21.49 26.11 -41.64
C ALA A 49 20.15 26.69 -42.17
N THR A 50 19.33 27.20 -41.23
CA THR A 50 18.73 28.55 -41.31
C THR A 50 18.31 29.12 -39.93
N LYS A 51 18.16 30.45 -39.89
CA LYS A 51 18.31 31.41 -38.77
C LYS A 51 17.04 31.67 -37.91
N ALA A 52 17.29 32.26 -36.74
CA ALA A 52 16.43 32.94 -35.74
C ALA A 52 15.59 34.14 -36.30
N PRO A 53 14.81 34.99 -35.55
CA PRO A 53 14.77 35.25 -34.08
C PRO A 53 13.43 35.69 -33.38
N ALA A 54 13.50 35.75 -32.03
CA ALA A 54 12.92 36.72 -31.06
C ALA A 54 11.39 36.98 -30.87
N GLN A 55 10.97 37.06 -29.58
CA GLN A 55 10.09 38.05 -28.88
C GLN A 55 9.29 37.35 -27.74
N SER A 56 9.49 37.67 -26.45
CA SER A 56 9.06 38.85 -25.68
C SER A 56 7.54 38.96 -25.48
N VAL A 57 7.00 38.44 -24.36
CA VAL A 57 5.83 39.02 -23.67
C VAL A 57 5.88 38.69 -22.17
N ALA A 58 5.80 39.72 -21.33
CA ALA A 58 5.62 39.67 -19.89
C ALA A 58 4.13 39.56 -19.51
N PRO A 59 3.75 38.93 -18.39
CA PRO A 59 2.42 39.12 -17.80
C PRO A 59 2.40 40.17 -16.65
N PRO A 60 1.27 40.88 -16.46
CA PRO A 60 1.09 41.98 -15.51
C PRO A 60 0.83 41.52 -14.06
N PRO A 61 0.87 42.44 -13.07
CA PRO A 61 0.83 42.12 -11.65
C PRO A 61 -0.61 41.89 -11.15
N VAL A 62 -0.82 40.82 -10.36
CA VAL A 62 -2.07 40.62 -9.61
C VAL A 62 -1.88 41.11 -8.18
N LYS A 63 -2.80 42.00 -7.80
CA LYS A 63 -2.89 42.68 -6.51
C LYS A 63 -3.12 41.70 -5.35
N GLN A 64 -2.41 41.96 -4.26
CA GLN A 64 -2.71 41.50 -2.91
C GLN A 64 -4.13 41.89 -2.52
N ASN A 65 -4.88 40.97 -1.92
CA ASN A 65 -6.00 41.32 -1.06
C ASN A 65 -5.75 40.70 0.32
N SER A 66 -5.41 41.57 1.26
CA SER A 66 -5.30 41.30 2.68
C SER A 66 -6.69 41.01 3.25
N ARG A 67 -6.82 39.95 4.05
CA ARG A 67 -7.97 39.75 4.95
C ARG A 67 -7.40 39.53 6.33
N GLU A 68 -7.52 40.56 7.16
CA GLU A 68 -7.17 40.56 8.57
C GLU A 68 -8.46 40.62 9.38
N ALA A 69 -8.48 39.81 10.46
CA ALA A 69 -9.16 39.84 11.76
C ALA A 69 -10.35 40.82 11.99
N ALA A 70 -11.31 40.62 12.88
CA ALA A 70 -11.38 39.94 14.17
C ALA A 70 -12.90 39.90 14.53
N ASP A 71 -13.46 38.85 15.13
CA ASP A 71 -13.58 38.64 16.60
C ASP A 71 -14.96 39.05 17.14
N ASP A 72 -15.31 38.43 18.26
CA ASP A 72 -16.38 38.71 19.21
C ASP A 72 -17.71 37.95 19.04
N SER A 73 -17.89 36.87 19.81
CA SER A 73 -18.47 36.98 21.15
C SER A 73 -18.76 35.61 21.78
N THR A 74 -18.27 35.46 23.01
CA THR A 74 -18.52 34.39 23.96
C THR A 74 -19.73 34.74 24.82
N GLN A 75 -20.62 33.79 25.17
CA GLN A 75 -21.19 33.71 26.53
C GLN A 75 -22.05 32.45 26.80
N ASN A 76 -21.59 31.69 27.79
CA ASN A 76 -22.29 31.10 28.95
C ASN A 76 -23.33 29.96 28.82
N GLU A 77 -22.89 28.81 29.39
CA GLU A 77 -23.55 27.82 30.26
C GLU A 77 -24.82 28.26 31.04
N PRO A 78 -25.72 27.35 31.52
CA PRO A 78 -25.35 26.19 32.36
C PRO A 78 -26.16 24.88 32.22
N ALA A 79 -25.60 23.81 32.80
CA ALA A 79 -26.22 22.50 33.03
C ALA A 79 -27.39 22.51 34.03
N PRO A 80 -28.18 21.42 34.10
CA PRO A 80 -28.00 20.50 35.23
C PRO A 80 -28.14 18.98 34.92
N LYS A 81 -27.66 18.19 35.90
CA LYS A 81 -27.52 16.73 36.05
C LYS A 81 -28.87 15.96 36.22
N PRO A 82 -28.89 14.71 36.77
CA PRO A 82 -28.67 13.40 36.14
C PRO A 82 -29.89 12.46 36.33
N SER A 83 -29.93 11.29 35.69
CA SER A 83 -30.79 10.19 36.17
C SER A 83 -30.19 8.83 35.83
N ALA A 84 -29.92 8.06 36.88
CA ALA A 84 -29.59 6.65 36.85
C ALA A 84 -30.87 5.85 37.09
N THR A 85 -31.04 4.72 36.43
CA THR A 85 -31.87 3.61 36.94
C THR A 85 -31.28 2.30 36.43
N ASP A 86 -30.83 1.49 37.38
CA ASP A 86 -30.53 0.07 37.27
C ASP A 86 -31.76 -0.70 36.78
N GLU A 87 -31.59 -1.64 35.85
CA GLU A 87 -32.38 -2.87 35.90
C GLU A 87 -31.57 -4.07 35.41
N LYS A 88 -31.41 -4.99 36.35
CA LYS A 88 -30.69 -6.24 36.31
C LYS A 88 -31.74 -7.32 36.08
N GLN A 89 -31.75 -7.98 34.91
CA GLN A 89 -32.54 -9.20 34.76
C GLN A 89 -31.75 -10.28 34.04
N ALA A 90 -31.30 -11.22 34.86
CA ALA A 90 -30.78 -12.52 34.45
C ALA A 90 -31.96 -13.43 34.09
N VAL A 91 -31.90 -14.06 32.92
CA VAL A 91 -32.61 -15.32 32.65
C VAL A 91 -31.76 -16.22 31.75
N SER A 92 -31.46 -17.37 32.32
CA SER A 92 -31.46 -18.69 31.70
C SER A 92 -30.42 -19.03 30.63
N ALA A 93 -29.51 -19.90 31.08
CA ALA A 93 -28.67 -20.75 30.28
C ALA A 93 -29.46 -21.55 29.24
N SER A 94 -29.11 -21.36 27.98
CA SER A 94 -29.27 -22.34 26.91
C SER A 94 -27.89 -22.56 26.30
N ALA A 95 -27.29 -23.70 26.63
CA ALA A 95 -26.06 -24.15 26.01
C ALA A 95 -26.25 -24.24 24.48
N PRO A 96 -25.44 -23.58 23.65
CA PRO A 96 -25.41 -23.87 22.24
C PRO A 96 -24.68 -25.20 22.07
N SER A 97 -25.45 -26.23 21.74
CA SER A 97 -25.00 -27.44 21.06
C SER A 97 -23.94 -27.10 20.01
N LYS A 98 -22.76 -27.71 20.15
CA LYS A 98 -21.66 -27.70 19.18
C LYS A 98 -22.25 -27.99 17.78
N PRO A 99 -22.24 -27.03 16.84
CA PRO A 99 -22.72 -27.33 15.50
C PRO A 99 -21.82 -28.40 14.89
N ALA A 100 -22.47 -29.40 14.33
CA ALA A 100 -21.86 -30.41 13.48
C ALA A 100 -20.91 -29.74 12.49
N SER A 101 -19.76 -30.38 12.29
CA SER A 101 -18.68 -29.96 11.39
C SER A 101 -19.21 -29.65 9.99
N GLN A 102 -19.62 -28.39 9.76
CA GLN A 102 -19.62 -27.82 8.42
C GLN A 102 -18.21 -28.02 7.89
N ALA A 103 -18.08 -28.64 6.71
CA ALA A 103 -16.80 -28.66 6.00
C ALA A 103 -16.30 -27.22 5.97
N ALA A 104 -15.21 -26.98 6.70
CA ALA A 104 -14.88 -25.64 7.08
C ALA A 104 -14.28 -24.92 5.88
N THR A 105 -15.03 -23.98 5.32
CA THR A 105 -14.59 -23.15 4.20
C THR A 105 -13.25 -22.48 4.52
N PRO A 106 -12.25 -22.58 3.63
CA PRO A 106 -10.95 -21.97 3.86
C PRO A 106 -11.07 -20.44 3.84
N ARG A 107 -10.39 -19.79 4.78
CA ARG A 107 -10.20 -18.34 4.85
C ARG A 107 -8.73 -18.02 4.61
N PHE A 108 -8.47 -17.08 3.73
CA PHE A 108 -7.13 -16.66 3.33
C PHE A 108 -6.90 -15.23 3.79
N SER A 109 -5.69 -14.94 4.24
CA SER A 109 -5.32 -13.57 4.57
C SER A 109 -3.87 -13.26 4.21
N TYR A 110 -3.65 -12.04 3.77
CA TYR A 110 -2.37 -11.43 3.50
C TYR A 110 -2.24 -10.15 4.32
N GLU A 111 -1.11 -9.98 4.98
CA GLU A 111 -0.77 -8.76 5.69
C GLU A 111 0.61 -8.25 5.24
N PHE A 112 0.71 -6.96 5.03
CA PHE A 112 1.96 -6.25 4.78
C PHE A 112 2.11 -5.13 5.80
N THR A 113 3.31 -4.98 6.36
CA THR A 113 3.64 -3.90 7.30
C THR A 113 4.99 -3.25 6.98
N GLN A 114 5.00 -1.92 6.88
CA GLN A 114 6.20 -1.11 6.79
C GLN A 114 5.94 0.32 7.31
N PRO A 115 6.29 0.66 8.57
CA PRO A 115 5.95 1.95 9.18
C PRO A 115 6.40 3.20 8.42
N ASP A 116 7.49 3.11 7.65
CA ASP A 116 8.04 4.24 6.92
C ASP A 116 7.38 4.50 5.56
N PHE A 117 6.54 3.58 5.08
CA PHE A 117 5.85 3.71 3.79
C PHE A 117 4.58 4.56 3.91
N LEU A 118 4.14 5.12 2.77
CA LEU A 118 2.88 5.87 2.70
C LEU A 118 1.69 4.99 3.12
N ILE A 119 1.66 3.75 2.62
CA ILE A 119 0.78 2.70 3.12
C ILE A 119 1.58 1.88 4.13
N SER A 120 1.36 2.17 5.42
CA SER A 120 2.13 1.60 6.53
C SER A 120 1.69 0.16 6.85
N ARG A 121 0.41 -0.13 6.63
CA ARG A 121 -0.18 -1.46 6.82
C ARG A 121 -1.20 -1.73 5.72
N LEU A 122 -1.23 -2.97 5.26
CA LEU A 122 -2.22 -3.48 4.34
C LEU A 122 -2.63 -4.88 4.83
N PHE A 123 -3.92 -5.12 4.96
CA PHE A 123 -4.50 -6.38 5.37
C PHE A 123 -5.62 -6.74 4.39
N ILE A 124 -5.54 -7.92 3.78
CA ILE A 124 -6.57 -8.46 2.91
C ILE A 124 -7.00 -9.79 3.53
N GLU A 125 -8.29 -9.99 3.72
CA GLU A 125 -8.85 -11.31 3.96
C GLU A 125 -9.99 -11.61 2.99
N HIS A 126 -10.13 -12.88 2.62
CA HIS A 126 -11.24 -13.32 1.79
C HIS A 126 -11.57 -14.80 2.00
N ASP A 127 -12.80 -15.16 1.66
CA ASP A 127 -13.28 -16.53 1.58
C ASP A 127 -12.80 -17.23 0.29
N GLU A 128 -13.20 -18.48 0.11
CA GLU A 128 -12.91 -19.28 -1.09
C GLU A 128 -13.56 -18.74 -2.37
N ASN A 129 -14.53 -17.85 -2.27
CA ASN A 129 -15.23 -17.23 -3.38
C ASN A 129 -14.66 -15.85 -3.72
N GLY A 130 -13.67 -15.38 -2.96
CA GLY A 130 -13.06 -14.07 -3.17
C GLY A 130 -13.78 -12.90 -2.50
N ARG A 131 -14.79 -13.17 -1.66
CA ARG A 131 -15.46 -12.13 -0.89
C ARG A 131 -14.78 -11.94 0.46
N GLY A 132 -14.59 -10.69 0.86
CA GLY A 132 -14.01 -10.38 2.15
C GLY A 132 -13.83 -8.89 2.36
N GLU A 133 -12.69 -8.52 2.91
CA GLU A 133 -12.40 -7.15 3.32
C GLU A 133 -10.93 -6.83 3.04
N ILE A 134 -10.68 -5.59 2.62
CA ILE A 134 -9.37 -4.99 2.58
C ILE A 134 -9.32 -3.86 3.59
N THR A 135 -8.27 -3.82 4.40
CA THR A 135 -7.97 -2.74 5.32
C THR A 135 -6.58 -2.20 5.01
N PHE A 136 -6.43 -0.89 4.83
CA PHE A 136 -5.12 -0.27 4.67
C PHE A 136 -5.00 0.96 5.57
N GLU A 137 -3.78 1.20 6.04
CA GLU A 137 -3.44 2.32 6.91
C GLU A 137 -2.46 3.21 6.17
N ARG A 138 -2.75 4.51 6.15
CA ARG A 138 -1.81 5.52 5.67
C ARG A 138 -0.98 6.03 6.82
N LYS A 139 0.27 6.41 6.54
CA LYS A 139 1.13 7.03 7.54
C LYS A 139 0.44 8.21 8.20
N ASN A 140 0.29 8.16 9.53
CA ASN A 140 -0.38 9.17 10.35
C ASN A 140 -1.89 9.32 10.04
N SER A 141 -2.58 8.25 9.68
CA SER A 141 -4.03 8.24 9.46
C SER A 141 -4.66 7.01 10.07
N ASP A 142 -5.97 7.08 10.32
CA ASP A 142 -6.72 5.93 10.79
C ASP A 142 -6.82 4.84 9.71
N PRO A 143 -6.94 3.56 10.10
CA PRO A 143 -7.19 2.47 9.16
C PRO A 143 -8.49 2.67 8.39
N ILE A 144 -8.43 2.40 7.08
CA ILE A 144 -9.57 2.45 6.17
C ILE A 144 -9.89 1.01 5.76
N SER A 145 -11.16 0.62 5.87
CA SER A 145 -11.65 -0.73 5.55
C SER A 145 -12.76 -0.67 4.51
N ASP A 146 -12.62 -1.45 3.44
CA ASP A 146 -13.60 -1.57 2.36
C ASP A 146 -13.95 -3.03 2.08
N PRO A 147 -15.20 -3.33 1.69
CA PRO A 147 -15.58 -4.64 1.18
C PRO A 147 -14.73 -5.01 -0.05
N LEU A 148 -14.27 -6.26 -0.09
CA LEU A 148 -13.52 -6.81 -1.20
C LEU A 148 -14.34 -7.87 -1.93
N ASP A 149 -14.47 -7.73 -3.25
CA ASP A 149 -15.07 -8.73 -4.12
C ASP A 149 -14.11 -9.02 -5.30
N LEU A 150 -13.43 -10.15 -5.22
CA LEU A 150 -12.45 -10.56 -6.23
C LEU A 150 -13.14 -11.23 -7.42
N SER A 151 -12.67 -10.91 -8.63
CA SER A 151 -13.17 -11.57 -9.82
C SER A 151 -12.88 -13.09 -9.82
N PRO A 152 -13.70 -13.91 -10.49
CA PRO A 152 -13.47 -15.35 -10.59
C PRO A 152 -12.08 -15.71 -11.13
N ALA A 153 -11.55 -14.91 -12.07
CA ALA A 153 -10.22 -15.10 -12.63
C ALA A 153 -9.12 -14.89 -11.57
N THR A 154 -9.25 -13.86 -10.74
CA THR A 154 -8.33 -13.55 -9.64
C THR A 154 -8.37 -14.64 -8.57
N VAL A 155 -9.57 -15.07 -8.18
CA VAL A 155 -9.76 -16.16 -7.21
C VAL A 155 -9.12 -17.46 -7.71
N ALA A 156 -9.30 -17.79 -8.99
CA ALA A 156 -8.67 -18.98 -9.58
C ALA A 156 -7.14 -18.92 -9.49
N ARG A 157 -6.51 -17.78 -9.82
CA ARG A 157 -5.06 -17.59 -9.70
C ARG A 157 -4.58 -17.73 -8.26
N LEU A 158 -5.26 -17.09 -7.30
CA LEU A 158 -4.93 -17.23 -5.88
C LEU A 158 -5.03 -18.68 -5.41
N LYS A 159 -6.10 -19.40 -5.77
CA LYS A 159 -6.26 -20.82 -5.42
C LYS A 159 -5.12 -21.67 -5.98
N THR A 160 -4.71 -21.44 -7.23
CA THR A 160 -3.56 -22.12 -7.83
C THR A 160 -2.27 -21.84 -7.05
N LEU A 161 -2.01 -20.58 -6.69
CA LEU A 161 -0.81 -20.17 -5.95
C LEU A 161 -0.78 -20.75 -4.53
N TRP A 162 -1.89 -20.67 -3.79
CA TRP A 162 -2.02 -21.29 -2.47
C TRP A 162 -1.85 -22.82 -2.51
N SER A 163 -2.43 -23.47 -3.52
CA SER A 163 -2.32 -24.92 -3.69
C SER A 163 -0.89 -25.34 -4.03
N ALA A 164 -0.19 -24.59 -4.88
CA ALA A 164 1.20 -24.86 -5.25
C ALA A 164 2.16 -24.79 -4.04
N LEU A 165 1.80 -24.03 -3.01
CA LEU A 165 2.57 -23.94 -1.77
C LEU A 165 2.31 -25.10 -0.80
N HIS A 166 1.27 -25.92 -1.05
CA HIS A 166 0.75 -26.90 -0.09
C HIS A 166 0.65 -26.30 1.32
N PHE A 167 0.14 -25.06 1.40
CA PHE A 167 0.49 -24.17 2.49
C PHE A 167 0.13 -24.74 3.86
N LEU A 168 -1.06 -25.29 4.08
CA LEU A 168 -1.46 -25.85 5.38
C LEU A 168 -0.66 -27.09 5.81
N ASP A 169 -0.08 -27.82 4.85
CA ASP A 169 0.67 -29.05 5.09
C ASP A 169 2.19 -28.81 5.12
N SER A 170 2.64 -27.62 4.71
CA SER A 170 4.04 -27.22 4.65
C SER A 170 4.53 -26.62 5.99
N GLN A 171 5.82 -26.77 6.26
CA GLN A 171 6.53 -26.12 7.38
C GLN A 171 7.55 -25.08 6.91
N GLN A 172 7.57 -24.75 5.61
CA GLN A 172 8.54 -23.83 5.01
C GLN A 172 8.33 -22.38 5.48
N SER A 173 9.35 -21.72 6.04
CA SER A 173 9.23 -20.34 6.53
C SER A 173 9.11 -19.28 5.43
N TYR A 174 9.44 -19.62 4.18
CA TYR A 174 9.55 -18.74 3.00
C TYR A 174 10.56 -17.59 3.13
N GLN A 175 11.05 -17.28 4.33
CA GLN A 175 12.12 -16.31 4.55
C GLN A 175 13.42 -16.80 3.91
N SER A 176 14.03 -15.95 3.09
CA SER A 176 15.37 -16.20 2.53
C SER A 176 16.45 -15.99 3.59
N GLU A 177 17.64 -16.56 3.36
CA GLU A 177 18.84 -16.30 4.17
C GLU A 177 19.15 -14.80 4.28
N LYS A 178 19.04 -14.08 3.15
CA LYS A 178 19.20 -12.63 3.13
C LYS A 178 17.91 -11.94 3.57
N GLN A 179 18.04 -11.07 4.55
CA GLN A 179 16.94 -10.29 5.10
C GLN A 179 16.99 -8.85 4.59
N TYR A 180 15.81 -8.29 4.32
CA TYR A 180 15.66 -6.89 3.92
C TYR A 180 14.53 -6.21 4.70
N PRO A 181 14.73 -5.90 6.00
CA PRO A 181 13.68 -5.35 6.86
C PRO A 181 13.09 -4.03 6.35
N HIS A 182 13.88 -3.22 5.62
CA HIS A 182 13.43 -1.97 5.02
C HIS A 182 12.42 -2.15 3.88
N LEU A 183 12.21 -3.37 3.37
CA LEU A 183 11.17 -3.65 2.37
C LEU A 183 9.80 -3.95 2.99
N GLY A 184 9.74 -4.05 4.32
CA GLY A 184 8.55 -4.42 5.07
C GLY A 184 8.45 -5.91 5.34
N THR A 185 7.45 -6.28 6.13
CA THR A 185 7.16 -7.68 6.48
C THR A 185 5.88 -8.12 5.80
N ASN A 186 5.93 -9.26 5.10
CA ASN A 186 4.78 -9.93 4.53
C ASN A 186 4.38 -11.07 5.47
N ARG A 187 3.08 -11.28 5.61
CA ARG A 187 2.50 -12.34 6.41
C ARG A 187 1.38 -13.00 5.63
N LEU A 188 1.51 -14.29 5.43
CA LEU A 188 0.52 -15.15 4.79
C LEU A 188 -0.14 -16.00 5.86
N ARG A 189 -1.46 -16.11 5.83
CA ARG A 189 -2.20 -17.02 6.70
C ARG A 189 -3.34 -17.69 5.95
N MET A 190 -3.52 -18.98 6.25
CA MET A 190 -4.66 -19.76 5.79
C MET A 190 -5.26 -20.49 6.99
N LYS A 191 -6.59 -20.47 7.09
CA LYS A 191 -7.34 -21.20 8.10
C LYS A 191 -8.40 -22.05 7.43
N GLU A 192 -8.44 -23.34 7.73
CA GLU A 192 -9.41 -24.29 7.22
C GLU A 192 -9.81 -25.25 8.35
N GLY A 193 -10.98 -25.01 8.93
CA GLY A 193 -11.47 -25.76 10.09
C GLY A 193 -10.55 -25.63 11.29
N THR A 194 -9.98 -26.75 11.71
CA THR A 194 -9.02 -26.79 12.81
C THR A 194 -7.58 -26.54 12.37
N ARG A 195 -7.31 -26.49 11.06
CA ARG A 195 -5.99 -26.17 10.52
C ARG A 195 -5.83 -24.65 10.43
N ASP A 196 -4.73 -24.13 10.95
CA ASP A 196 -4.38 -22.71 10.88
C ASP A 196 -2.85 -22.63 10.74
N ARG A 197 -2.39 -21.90 9.73
CA ARG A 197 -0.97 -21.68 9.52
C ARG A 197 -0.71 -20.23 9.19
N VAL A 198 0.37 -19.71 9.76
CA VAL A 198 0.90 -18.37 9.51
C VAL A 198 2.35 -18.50 9.07
N ALA A 199 2.75 -17.73 8.07
CA ALA A 199 4.15 -17.59 7.66
C ALA A 199 4.49 -16.10 7.50
N GLU A 200 5.62 -15.67 8.07
CA GLU A 200 6.07 -14.29 8.08
C GLU A 200 7.47 -14.19 7.48
N PHE A 201 7.67 -13.23 6.58
CA PHE A 201 8.95 -13.02 5.90
C PHE A 201 9.05 -11.60 5.34
N ASN A 202 10.25 -11.02 5.37
CA ASN A 202 10.53 -9.75 4.69
C ASN A 202 10.99 -9.95 3.23
N TRP A 203 11.56 -11.11 2.93
CA TRP A 203 12.05 -11.43 1.59
C TRP A 203 12.01 -12.93 1.34
N THR A 204 11.60 -13.33 0.14
CA THR A 204 11.50 -14.73 -0.28
C THR A 204 12.15 -14.96 -1.63
N SER A 205 12.90 -16.06 -1.76
CA SER A 205 13.38 -16.61 -3.03
C SER A 205 12.48 -17.73 -3.55
N ASP A 206 11.45 -18.11 -2.78
CA ASP A 206 10.44 -19.07 -3.20
C ASP A 206 9.54 -18.43 -4.26
N LYS A 207 9.53 -19.02 -5.46
CA LYS A 207 8.79 -18.46 -6.60
C LYS A 207 7.28 -18.46 -6.36
N GLY A 208 6.74 -19.47 -5.66
CA GLY A 208 5.31 -19.58 -5.37
C GLY A 208 4.89 -18.52 -4.36
N ALA A 209 5.64 -18.37 -3.27
CA ALA A 209 5.36 -17.37 -2.24
C ALA A 209 5.51 -15.95 -2.80
N PHE A 210 6.55 -15.72 -3.62
CA PHE A 210 6.74 -14.44 -4.31
C PHE A 210 5.57 -14.12 -5.25
N ALA A 211 5.13 -15.07 -6.07
CA ALA A 211 3.99 -14.87 -6.96
C ALA A 211 2.70 -14.60 -6.18
N LEU A 212 2.47 -15.32 -5.06
CA LEU A 212 1.30 -15.11 -4.21
C LEU A 212 1.24 -13.72 -3.59
N ILE A 213 2.33 -13.25 -2.97
CA ILE A 213 2.35 -11.88 -2.41
C ILE A 213 2.25 -10.81 -3.50
N THR A 214 2.74 -11.10 -4.71
CA THR A 214 2.66 -10.17 -5.85
C THR A 214 1.22 -10.03 -6.30
N GLU A 215 0.48 -11.13 -6.42
CA GLU A 215 -0.96 -11.10 -6.73
C GLU A 215 -1.74 -10.31 -5.68
N TYR A 216 -1.48 -10.52 -4.38
CA TYR A 216 -2.13 -9.73 -3.32
C TYR A 216 -1.80 -8.23 -3.39
N LYS A 217 -0.58 -7.85 -3.77
CA LYS A 217 -0.23 -6.44 -3.99
C LYS A 217 -0.99 -5.85 -5.18
N HIS A 218 -1.19 -6.61 -6.24
CA HIS A 218 -1.97 -6.16 -7.39
C HIS A 218 -3.46 -5.96 -7.04
N ILE A 219 -4.01 -6.83 -6.18
CA ILE A 219 -5.34 -6.66 -5.60
C ILE A 219 -5.40 -5.35 -4.79
N ALA A 220 -4.41 -5.12 -3.94
CA ALA A 220 -4.35 -3.91 -3.12
C ALA A 220 -4.24 -2.63 -3.95
N ASN A 221 -3.38 -2.61 -4.97
CA ASN A 221 -3.25 -1.48 -5.89
C ASN A 221 -4.60 -1.13 -6.55
N GLN A 222 -5.32 -2.15 -7.01
CA GLN A 222 -6.64 -1.98 -7.61
C GLN A 222 -7.65 -1.42 -6.61
N ALA A 223 -7.74 -2.01 -5.42
CA ALA A 223 -8.70 -1.61 -4.39
C ALA A 223 -8.43 -0.20 -3.86
N ILE A 224 -7.17 0.14 -3.55
CA ILE A 224 -6.78 1.48 -3.11
C ILE A 224 -7.09 2.52 -4.19
N PHE A 225 -6.84 2.21 -5.46
CA PHE A 225 -7.20 3.10 -6.55
C PHE A 225 -8.73 3.33 -6.62
N ILE A 226 -9.54 2.28 -6.52
CA ILE A 226 -11.01 2.39 -6.51
C ILE A 226 -11.48 3.28 -5.36
N PHE A 227 -10.92 3.09 -4.16
CA PHE A 227 -11.20 3.93 -3.00
C PHE A 227 -10.84 5.40 -3.29
N ASP A 228 -9.60 5.65 -3.70
CA ASP A 228 -9.09 7.02 -3.90
C ASP A 228 -9.84 7.77 -4.98
N ILE A 229 -10.16 7.12 -6.10
CA ILE A 229 -10.91 7.79 -7.17
C ILE A 229 -12.35 8.08 -6.75
N THR A 230 -12.98 7.17 -5.99
CA THR A 230 -14.32 7.39 -5.44
C THR A 230 -14.33 8.59 -4.49
N LEU A 231 -13.36 8.64 -3.57
CA LEU A 231 -13.19 9.76 -2.65
C LEU A 231 -12.92 11.09 -3.38
N ALA A 232 -12.06 11.07 -4.41
CA ALA A 232 -11.73 12.24 -5.21
C ALA A 232 -12.96 12.78 -5.97
N ARG A 233 -13.79 11.93 -6.57
CA ARG A 233 -15.03 12.34 -7.26
C ARG A 233 -15.96 13.15 -6.35
N GLU A 234 -16.01 12.78 -5.09
CA GLU A 234 -16.91 13.39 -4.11
C GLU A 234 -16.31 14.65 -3.51
N ASN A 235 -15.06 14.58 -3.05
CA ASN A 235 -14.48 15.58 -2.16
C ASN A 235 -13.40 16.44 -2.81
N GLN A 236 -12.65 15.89 -3.78
CA GLN A 236 -11.48 16.55 -4.39
C GLN A 236 -11.32 16.20 -5.88
N PRO A 237 -12.25 16.63 -6.78
CA PRO A 237 -12.24 16.18 -8.18
C PRO A 237 -10.98 16.56 -8.95
N LEU A 238 -10.26 17.59 -8.51
CA LEU A 238 -9.01 18.05 -9.09
C LEU A 238 -7.85 17.05 -8.92
N GLU A 239 -7.95 16.07 -8.01
CA GLU A 239 -6.95 15.00 -7.85
C GLU A 239 -7.13 13.86 -8.86
N ALA A 240 -8.31 13.74 -9.49
CA ALA A 240 -8.61 12.66 -10.43
C ALA A 240 -7.59 12.49 -11.58
N PRO A 241 -7.03 13.56 -12.21
CA PRO A 241 -6.01 13.41 -13.25
C PRO A 241 -4.78 12.62 -12.76
N LYS A 242 -4.29 12.91 -11.55
CA LYS A 242 -3.14 12.23 -10.97
C LYS A 242 -3.44 10.76 -10.67
N LEU A 243 -4.65 10.46 -10.20
CA LEU A 243 -5.10 9.09 -9.98
C LEU A 243 -5.23 8.33 -11.31
N MET A 244 -5.66 8.98 -12.40
CA MET A 244 -5.68 8.39 -13.74
C MET A 244 -4.27 8.04 -14.24
N ASP A 245 -3.28 8.91 -14.01
CA ASP A 245 -1.88 8.60 -14.33
C ASP A 245 -1.38 7.40 -13.53
N GLN A 246 -1.70 7.34 -12.23
CA GLN A 246 -1.30 6.24 -11.36
C GLN A 246 -1.88 4.89 -11.81
N VAL A 247 -3.18 4.81 -12.14
CA VAL A 247 -3.76 3.56 -12.63
C VAL A 247 -3.25 3.19 -14.02
N ASP A 248 -2.96 4.16 -14.89
CA ASP A 248 -2.32 3.88 -16.19
C ASP A 248 -0.91 3.28 -15.99
N ASP A 249 -0.13 3.80 -15.04
CA ASP A 249 1.16 3.23 -14.65
C ASP A 249 1.03 1.77 -14.19
N TYR A 250 0.05 1.47 -13.32
CA TYR A 250 -0.20 0.10 -12.87
C TYR A 250 -0.58 -0.81 -14.03
N LEU A 251 -1.46 -0.36 -14.93
CA LEU A 251 -1.88 -1.15 -16.10
C LEU A 251 -0.70 -1.43 -17.04
N ARG A 252 0.17 -0.43 -17.27
CA ARG A 252 1.35 -0.59 -18.12
C ARG A 252 2.38 -1.57 -17.54
N ARG A 253 2.45 -1.67 -16.21
CA ARG A 253 3.36 -2.57 -15.48
C ARG A 253 2.73 -3.92 -15.14
N ASN A 254 1.47 -4.13 -15.51
CA ASN A 254 0.68 -5.31 -15.13
C ASN A 254 0.58 -5.49 -13.59
N GLU A 255 0.36 -4.39 -12.88
CA GLU A 255 0.27 -4.32 -11.41
C GLU A 255 -1.18 -4.18 -10.88
N ILE A 256 -2.17 -4.52 -11.72
CA ILE A 256 -3.60 -4.60 -11.38
C ILE A 256 -4.02 -6.07 -11.49
N ALA A 257 -4.74 -6.58 -10.50
CA ALA A 257 -5.13 -7.99 -10.46
C ALA A 257 -6.13 -8.33 -11.57
N ASP A 258 -7.17 -7.51 -11.75
CA ASP A 258 -8.13 -7.68 -12.84
C ASP A 258 -8.49 -6.34 -13.49
N PRO A 259 -7.78 -5.97 -14.58
CA PRO A 259 -8.11 -4.78 -15.35
C PRO A 259 -9.55 -4.75 -15.88
N GLN A 260 -10.15 -5.90 -16.18
CA GLN A 260 -11.51 -5.95 -16.73
C GLN A 260 -12.55 -5.55 -15.68
N GLN A 261 -12.28 -5.82 -14.40
CA GLN A 261 -13.15 -5.40 -13.31
C GLN A 261 -13.23 -3.87 -13.17
N LEU A 262 -12.23 -3.13 -13.66
CA LEU A 262 -12.22 -1.66 -13.65
C LEU A 262 -13.05 -1.04 -14.77
N LEU A 263 -13.43 -1.79 -15.81
CA LEU A 263 -14.12 -1.25 -16.99
C LEU A 263 -15.42 -0.48 -16.65
N PRO A 264 -16.33 -0.99 -15.79
CA PRO A 264 -17.55 -0.26 -15.44
C PRO A 264 -17.24 1.11 -14.83
N LEU A 265 -16.29 1.15 -13.87
CA LEU A 265 -15.84 2.38 -13.24
C LEU A 265 -15.18 3.33 -14.24
N MET A 266 -14.28 2.83 -15.10
CA MET A 266 -13.62 3.67 -16.12
C MET A 266 -14.63 4.30 -17.09
N ARG A 267 -15.68 3.57 -17.48
CA ARG A 267 -16.75 4.11 -18.34
C ARG A 267 -17.51 5.21 -17.62
N GLU A 268 -17.89 5.00 -16.36
CA GLU A 268 -18.56 6.02 -15.55
C GLU A 268 -17.71 7.29 -15.44
N LEU A 269 -16.44 7.16 -15.07
CA LEU A 269 -15.48 8.26 -14.95
C LEU A 269 -15.29 9.03 -16.26
N SER A 270 -15.40 8.37 -17.42
CA SER A 270 -15.25 9.03 -18.72
C SER A 270 -16.38 10.02 -19.03
N THR A 271 -17.56 9.79 -18.44
CA THR A 271 -18.76 10.61 -18.64
C THR A 271 -19.07 11.53 -17.46
N ASP A 272 -18.38 11.38 -16.33
CA ASP A 272 -18.63 12.16 -15.10
C ASP A 272 -18.20 13.63 -15.26
N GLU A 273 -19.17 14.53 -15.38
CA GLU A 273 -18.95 15.97 -15.58
C GLU A 273 -18.35 16.69 -14.36
N ARG A 274 -18.39 16.07 -13.17
CA ARG A 274 -17.74 16.61 -11.96
C ARG A 274 -16.23 16.56 -12.08
N LEU A 275 -15.71 15.67 -12.92
CA LEU A 275 -14.28 15.46 -13.11
C LEU A 275 -13.71 16.39 -14.18
N PRO A 276 -12.45 16.85 -14.01
CA PRO A 276 -11.74 17.58 -15.05
C PRO A 276 -11.75 16.83 -16.39
N LEU A 277 -11.91 17.57 -17.49
CA LEU A 277 -11.95 17.01 -18.85
C LEU A 277 -10.74 16.12 -19.17
N ILE A 278 -9.56 16.45 -18.63
CA ILE A 278 -8.35 15.66 -18.81
C ILE A 278 -8.48 14.25 -18.19
N ALA A 279 -9.05 14.13 -16.99
CA ALA A 279 -9.27 12.84 -16.32
C ALA A 279 -10.31 12.00 -17.09
N ARG A 280 -11.42 12.62 -17.49
CA ARG A 280 -12.47 11.98 -18.30
C ARG A 280 -11.92 11.41 -19.62
N ASN A 281 -11.15 12.23 -20.34
CA ASN A 281 -10.51 11.80 -21.59
C ASN A 281 -9.50 10.68 -21.36
N HIS A 282 -8.80 10.68 -20.22
CA HIS A 282 -7.88 9.60 -19.86
C HIS A 282 -8.63 8.30 -19.59
N ALA A 283 -9.68 8.34 -18.77
CA ALA A 283 -10.54 7.19 -18.52
C ALA A 283 -11.07 6.60 -19.83
N ALA A 284 -11.56 7.44 -20.75
CA ALA A 284 -12.01 7.01 -22.08
C ALA A 284 -10.90 6.30 -22.90
N ARG A 285 -9.64 6.75 -22.80
CA ARG A 285 -8.49 6.07 -23.43
C ARG A 285 -8.19 4.72 -22.78
N LEU A 286 -8.32 4.62 -21.45
CA LEU A 286 -8.10 3.38 -20.72
C LEU A 286 -9.16 2.33 -21.06
N VAL A 287 -10.44 2.72 -21.14
CA VAL A 287 -11.54 1.84 -21.61
C VAL A 287 -11.19 1.22 -22.96
N LYS A 288 -10.85 2.05 -23.95
CA LYS A 288 -10.46 1.58 -25.29
C LYS A 288 -9.24 0.67 -25.32
N ARG A 289 -8.38 0.74 -24.30
CA ARG A 289 -7.18 -0.09 -24.19
C ARG A 289 -7.48 -1.44 -23.54
N MET A 290 -8.34 -1.46 -22.52
CA MET A 290 -8.78 -2.66 -21.82
C MET A 290 -9.71 -3.53 -22.67
N GLU A 291 -10.45 -2.94 -23.61
CA GLU A 291 -11.36 -3.66 -24.52
C GLU A 291 -10.66 -4.30 -25.73
N LYS A 292 -9.38 -3.98 -25.97
CA LYS A 292 -8.58 -4.56 -27.05
C LYS A 292 -7.94 -5.87 -26.62
#